data_AF-A0A4P1RHU7-F1
#
_entry.id   AF-A0A4P1RHU7-F1
#
_cell.length_a   1.000
_cell.length_b   1.000
_cell.length_c   1.000
_cell.angle_alpha   90.00
_cell.angle_beta   90.00
_cell.angle_gamma   90.00
#
_symmetry.space_group_name_H-M   'P 1'
#
loop_
_entity.id
_entity.type
_entity.pdbx_description
1 polymer ?
#
loop_
_entity_poly.entity_id
_entity_poly.type
_entity_poly.pdbx_seq_one_letter_code
_entity_poly.pdbx_strand_id
1 'polypeptide(L)'
;MASVVTVAVSFPSSSTVPTRTSFSALDRVPFQKVSFQYRDFSISGRGVSIRAQVTTEEPVTKVVKESKKQDEGVVVNKFKPKDPYTGRCLLNTKITGDDAPGETWHMVFSTEGEVPYREGQSIGVVPDGIDKNGKPHKLRLYSIASSALGDFGDSKTVSLCVKRLVYTNDNGEVVKGVCSNFLCDLKPGNEVKITGPVGKEMLMPKDPNATIIMLATGTGIAPFRSFLWKIFFEKHEDYKFNGLAWLFLGVPTSSSLLYKEEFEKMKEKSPENFRLDFAVSREQTNEKGEKMYIQTRMAEYAQELWELLKKDNTFVYMCGLKGMEKGIDEIMVPLAAKEGADVVTIDVHAAKGLIQSGYVYLDVRTVEEFQKGHVDATKIINIPYMLSTPKGMVKNPNFVKEVSSACNKQDHFIVGCKSGVRSQYATTDLLADGFKNVKDMEGGYMEWVKNKFHVKVSSDIEEL
;
A
#
# COMPACT_ATOMS: atom_id res chain seq x y z
N MET A 1 8.37 -15.12 19.82
CA MET A 1 7.55 -15.49 18.64
C MET A 1 7.72 -14.44 17.56
N ALA A 2 8.41 -14.74 16.46
CA ALA A 2 8.41 -13.88 15.28
C ALA A 2 7.05 -14.06 14.58
N SER A 3 6.14 -13.10 14.78
CA SER A 3 4.88 -13.08 14.04
C SER A 3 5.14 -12.35 12.73
N VAL A 4 4.80 -12.98 11.60
CA VAL A 4 4.80 -12.32 10.29
C VAL A 4 3.48 -11.57 10.16
N VAL A 5 3.56 -10.28 9.81
CA VAL A 5 2.38 -9.45 9.50
C VAL A 5 2.21 -9.41 8.00
N THR A 6 0.98 -9.58 7.57
CA THR A 6 0.59 -9.56 6.16
C THR A 6 -0.69 -8.73 6.07
N VAL A 7 -0.59 -7.57 5.43
CA VAL A 7 -1.71 -6.62 5.27
C VAL A 7 -1.70 -6.10 3.84
N ALA A 8 -2.87 -6.13 3.20
CA ALA A 8 -3.12 -5.39 1.97
C ALA A 8 -4.13 -4.28 2.30
N VAL A 9 -3.80 -3.04 1.95
CA VAL A 9 -4.70 -1.90 2.17
C VAL A 9 -5.15 -1.38 0.82
N SER A 10 -6.46 -1.31 0.63
CA SER A 10 -7.10 -0.57 -0.44
C SER A 10 -7.91 0.56 0.19
N PHE A 11 -7.52 1.81 -0.03
CA PHE A 11 -8.27 2.96 0.49
C PHE A 11 -9.56 3.14 -0.35
N PRO A 12 -10.75 3.24 0.27
CA PRO A 12 -11.97 3.59 -0.44
C PRO A 12 -12.01 5.10 -0.74
N SER A 13 -12.49 5.46 -1.93
CA SER A 13 -12.81 6.85 -2.32
C SER A 13 -13.80 7.47 -1.33
N SER A 14 -13.56 8.72 -0.92
CA SER A 14 -14.45 9.44 -0.03
C SER A 14 -15.87 9.53 -0.62
N SER A 15 -16.83 8.91 0.04
CA SER A 15 -18.21 9.37 0.01
C SER A 15 -18.89 8.97 1.33
N THR A 16 -19.32 10.00 2.05
CA THR A 16 -20.26 9.99 3.18
C THR A 16 -19.89 9.15 4.41
N VAL A 17 -19.45 9.85 5.46
CA VAL A 17 -19.47 9.35 6.85
C VAL A 17 -20.94 9.28 7.31
N PRO A 18 -21.50 8.11 7.68
CA PRO A 18 -22.76 8.09 8.40
C PRO A 18 -22.48 8.38 9.88
N THR A 19 -23.19 9.39 10.38
CA THR A 19 -23.23 9.81 11.78
C THR A 19 -23.58 8.63 12.69
N ARG A 20 -22.69 8.29 13.62
CA ARG A 20 -22.88 7.23 14.61
C ARG A 20 -23.91 7.69 15.65
N THR A 21 -25.16 7.29 15.51
CA THR A 21 -26.15 7.36 16.60
C THR A 21 -26.15 6.05 17.37
N SER A 22 -25.91 6.16 18.68
CA SER A 22 -25.95 5.09 19.67
C SER A 22 -27.39 4.69 19.97
N PHE A 23 -27.72 3.40 19.82
CA PHE A 23 -28.85 2.79 20.51
C PHE A 23 -28.46 1.45 21.13
N SER A 24 -28.86 1.33 22.39
CA SER A 24 -28.64 0.25 23.35
C SER A 24 -29.37 -1.04 22.98
N ALA A 25 -28.82 -2.15 23.48
CA ALA A 25 -29.34 -3.51 23.37
C ALA A 25 -30.75 -3.69 23.97
N LEU A 26 -31.55 -4.60 23.38
CA LEU A 26 -32.47 -5.48 24.11
C LEU A 26 -32.98 -6.65 23.23
N ASP A 27 -32.73 -7.85 23.77
CA ASP A 27 -33.47 -9.12 23.76
C ASP A 27 -33.92 -9.90 22.50
N ARG A 28 -33.69 -11.22 22.66
CA ARG A 28 -34.13 -12.38 21.87
C ARG A 28 -35.64 -12.61 22.00
N VAL A 29 -36.27 -13.23 20.99
CA VAL A 29 -37.12 -14.46 21.05
C VAL A 29 -37.59 -14.81 19.60
N PRO A 30 -37.74 -16.11 19.21
CA PRO A 30 -37.94 -16.53 17.82
C PRO A 30 -39.42 -16.84 17.49
N PHE A 31 -39.78 -16.88 16.20
CA PHE A 31 -41.10 -17.33 15.75
C PHE A 31 -41.05 -18.39 14.65
N GLN A 32 -41.99 -19.33 14.80
CA GLN A 32 -42.09 -20.66 14.22
C GLN A 32 -43.07 -20.67 13.03
N LYS A 33 -42.78 -21.52 12.04
CA LYS A 33 -43.61 -21.78 10.83
C LYS A 33 -44.98 -22.38 11.19
N VAL A 34 -46.03 -21.93 10.49
CA VAL A 34 -47.25 -22.73 10.25
C VAL A 34 -47.68 -22.58 8.79
N SER A 35 -47.98 -23.71 8.18
CA SER A 35 -48.42 -23.93 6.80
C SER A 35 -49.96 -23.93 6.71
N PHE A 36 -50.52 -23.47 5.59
CA PHE A 36 -51.92 -23.75 5.24
C PHE A 36 -52.04 -24.21 3.77
N GLN A 37 -52.89 -25.22 3.60
CA GLN A 37 -53.07 -26.07 2.42
C GLN A 37 -54.14 -25.54 1.44
N TYR A 38 -53.85 -25.76 0.15
CA TYR A 38 -54.69 -26.23 -0.98
C TYR A 38 -56.12 -25.75 -1.24
N ARG A 39 -56.39 -25.44 -2.52
CA ARG A 39 -57.56 -25.95 -3.25
C ARG A 39 -57.27 -26.07 -4.75
N ASP A 40 -57.48 -27.27 -5.28
CA ASP A 40 -57.36 -27.67 -6.68
C ASP A 40 -58.60 -27.32 -7.52
N PHE A 41 -58.40 -27.10 -8.82
CA PHE A 41 -59.40 -27.32 -9.87
C PHE A 41 -58.74 -28.03 -11.05
N SER A 42 -59.39 -29.08 -11.55
CA SER A 42 -58.94 -29.95 -12.63
C SER A 42 -59.84 -29.81 -13.86
N ILE A 43 -59.24 -29.75 -15.06
CA ILE A 43 -59.89 -30.06 -16.33
C ILE A 43 -58.93 -30.92 -17.17
N SER A 44 -59.51 -31.96 -17.75
CA SER A 44 -58.93 -33.07 -18.49
C SER A 44 -58.52 -32.71 -19.93
N GLY A 45 -57.32 -33.16 -20.34
CA GLY A 45 -56.93 -33.30 -21.75
C GLY A 45 -55.63 -34.10 -21.86
N ARG A 46 -55.70 -35.33 -22.36
CA ARG A 46 -54.51 -36.16 -22.66
C ARG A 46 -54.06 -35.87 -24.09
N GLY A 47 -52.78 -35.52 -24.28
CA GLY A 47 -52.13 -35.65 -25.57
C GLY A 47 -50.84 -34.84 -25.71
N VAL A 48 -49.71 -35.56 -25.74
CA VAL A 48 -48.35 -35.15 -26.12
C VAL A 48 -47.48 -34.54 -25.00
N SER A 49 -46.58 -35.36 -24.46
CA SER A 49 -45.45 -34.94 -23.62
C SER A 49 -44.32 -34.41 -24.50
N ILE A 50 -44.21 -33.07 -24.59
CA ILE A 50 -42.98 -32.40 -25.00
C ILE A 50 -42.29 -31.99 -23.70
N ARG A 51 -41.24 -32.73 -23.32
CA ARG A 51 -40.45 -32.43 -22.13
C ARG A 51 -39.49 -31.29 -22.48
N ALA A 52 -39.96 -30.05 -22.39
CA ALA A 52 -39.09 -28.88 -22.36
C ALA A 52 -38.29 -28.91 -21.05
N GLN A 53 -36.96 -29.02 -21.14
CA GLN A 53 -36.08 -28.72 -20.00
C GLN A 53 -36.13 -27.20 -19.79
N VAL A 54 -36.93 -26.76 -18.83
CA VAL A 54 -36.82 -25.41 -18.28
C VAL A 54 -35.70 -25.46 -17.25
N THR A 55 -34.51 -25.01 -17.65
CA THR A 55 -33.43 -24.70 -16.71
C THR A 55 -33.87 -23.45 -15.95
N THR A 56 -34.39 -23.63 -14.75
CA THR A 56 -34.56 -22.51 -13.81
C THR A 56 -33.18 -22.14 -13.29
N GLU A 57 -32.57 -21.09 -13.85
CA GLU A 57 -31.49 -20.38 -13.17
C GLU A 57 -32.06 -19.83 -11.86
N GLU A 58 -31.57 -20.34 -10.74
CA GLU A 58 -31.87 -19.76 -9.43
C GLU A 58 -31.37 -18.31 -9.42
N PRO A 59 -32.17 -17.35 -8.92
CA PRO A 59 -31.73 -15.96 -8.87
C PRO A 59 -30.56 -15.85 -7.89
N VAL A 60 -29.37 -15.57 -8.41
CA VAL A 60 -28.18 -15.25 -7.62
C VAL A 60 -28.35 -13.85 -7.02
N THR A 61 -29.31 -13.70 -6.11
CA THR A 61 -29.39 -12.55 -5.20
C THR A 61 -28.51 -12.84 -3.98
N LYS A 62 -27.20 -12.94 -4.22
CA LYS A 62 -26.20 -12.55 -3.23
C LYS A 62 -25.45 -11.39 -3.87
N VAL A 63 -25.53 -10.21 -3.26
CA VAL A 63 -24.65 -9.08 -3.60
C VAL A 63 -23.23 -9.52 -3.25
N VAL A 64 -22.55 -10.15 -4.20
CA VAL A 64 -21.15 -10.53 -4.08
C VAL A 64 -20.36 -9.24 -4.26
N LYS A 65 -19.68 -8.80 -3.20
CA LYS A 65 -18.74 -7.68 -3.28
C LYS A 65 -17.67 -8.04 -4.32
N GLU A 66 -17.71 -7.37 -5.46
CA GLU A 66 -16.76 -7.60 -6.54
C GLU A 66 -15.34 -7.22 -6.06
N SER A 67 -14.43 -8.18 -6.12
CA SER A 67 -13.07 -8.00 -5.64
C SER A 67 -12.20 -7.38 -6.72
N LYS A 68 -11.42 -6.36 -6.35
CA LYS A 68 -10.37 -5.78 -7.21
C LYS A 68 -9.13 -6.69 -7.35
N LYS A 69 -9.09 -7.82 -6.64
CA LYS A 69 -7.94 -8.76 -6.61
C LYS A 69 -8.23 -10.01 -7.47
N GLN A 70 -7.19 -10.71 -7.90
CA GLN A 70 -7.26 -11.93 -8.72
C GLN A 70 -7.76 -13.14 -7.91
N ASP A 71 -9.01 -13.11 -7.46
CA ASP A 71 -9.63 -14.13 -6.60
C ASP A 71 -10.49 -15.17 -7.34
N GLU A 72 -10.72 -14.96 -8.63
CA GLU A 72 -11.35 -15.92 -9.52
C GLU A 72 -10.58 -17.24 -9.53
N GLY A 73 -11.30 -18.34 -9.27
CA GLY A 73 -10.72 -19.69 -9.22
C GLY A 73 -9.74 -19.94 -8.08
N VAL A 74 -9.57 -19.01 -7.10
CA VAL A 74 -8.59 -19.19 -6.03
C VAL A 74 -8.95 -20.34 -5.10
N VAL A 75 -8.04 -21.32 -5.03
CA VAL A 75 -8.15 -22.49 -4.15
C VAL A 75 -7.54 -22.17 -2.79
N VAL A 76 -8.22 -22.59 -1.72
CA VAL A 76 -7.71 -22.55 -0.35
C VAL A 76 -8.01 -23.86 0.38
N ASN A 77 -7.10 -24.28 1.25
CA ASN A 77 -7.22 -25.45 2.11
C ASN A 77 -7.48 -26.78 1.38
N LYS A 78 -6.90 -26.99 0.18
CA LYS A 78 -6.96 -28.27 -0.54
C LYS A 78 -6.35 -29.39 0.33
N PHE A 79 -5.15 -29.15 0.87
CA PHE A 79 -4.47 -30.07 1.77
C PHE A 79 -4.56 -29.59 3.21
N LYS A 80 -5.05 -30.46 4.10
CA LYS A 80 -5.26 -30.15 5.52
C LYS A 80 -4.14 -30.77 6.35
N PRO A 81 -3.90 -30.31 7.59
CA PRO A 81 -2.83 -30.88 8.42
C PRO A 81 -2.99 -32.36 8.77
N LYS A 82 -4.22 -32.89 8.67
CA LYS A 82 -4.53 -34.31 8.87
C LYS A 82 -4.15 -35.16 7.65
N ASP A 83 -4.11 -34.56 6.48
CA ASP A 83 -3.84 -35.21 5.19
C ASP A 83 -3.05 -34.22 4.30
N PRO A 84 -1.77 -33.99 4.64
CA PRO A 84 -0.91 -33.07 3.91
C PRO A 84 -0.46 -33.68 2.59
N TYR A 85 -0.17 -32.84 1.60
CA TYR A 85 0.55 -33.25 0.40
C TYR A 85 2.01 -33.56 0.76
N THR A 86 2.55 -34.66 0.25
CA THR A 86 3.97 -35.02 0.43
C THR A 86 4.77 -34.57 -0.81
N GLY A 87 5.46 -33.44 -0.69
CA GLY A 87 6.39 -32.96 -1.72
C GLY A 87 7.82 -33.46 -1.49
N ARG A 88 8.72 -33.21 -2.44
CA ARG A 88 10.16 -33.48 -2.29
C ARG A 88 10.98 -32.21 -2.45
N CYS A 89 11.99 -32.01 -1.61
CA CYS A 89 12.98 -30.95 -1.78
C CYS A 89 13.79 -31.19 -3.06
N LEU A 90 13.79 -30.22 -3.97
CA LEU A 90 14.58 -30.27 -5.20
C LEU A 90 15.89 -29.49 -5.03
N LEU A 91 15.81 -28.31 -4.40
CA LEU A 91 16.97 -27.49 -4.08
C LEU A 91 16.76 -26.77 -2.74
N ASN A 92 17.87 -26.46 -2.06
CA ASN A 92 17.90 -25.69 -0.83
C ASN A 92 19.22 -24.93 -0.74
N THR A 93 19.17 -23.61 -0.93
CA THR A 93 20.36 -22.77 -1.09
C THR A 93 20.29 -21.59 -0.14
N LYS A 94 21.37 -21.34 0.61
CA LYS A 94 21.50 -20.13 1.42
C LYS A 94 21.68 -18.92 0.50
N ILE A 95 20.84 -17.90 0.66
CA ILE A 95 20.82 -16.69 -0.18
C ILE A 95 21.34 -15.44 0.54
N THR A 96 21.74 -15.59 1.81
CA THR A 96 22.45 -14.54 2.57
C THR A 96 23.95 -14.82 2.58
N GLY A 97 24.76 -13.76 2.58
CA GLY A 97 26.20 -13.84 2.77
C GLY A 97 26.59 -14.40 4.14
N ASP A 98 27.86 -14.83 4.27
CA ASP A 98 28.38 -15.43 5.51
C ASP A 98 28.47 -14.42 6.66
N ASP A 99 28.58 -13.13 6.35
CA ASP A 99 28.64 -12.01 7.29
C ASP A 99 27.25 -11.49 7.72
N ALA A 100 26.16 -12.04 7.17
CA ALA A 100 24.81 -11.66 7.55
C ALA A 100 24.51 -12.07 9.02
N PRO A 101 23.73 -11.27 9.78
CA PRO A 101 23.41 -11.57 11.18
C PRO A 101 22.54 -12.82 11.38
N GLY A 102 22.09 -13.46 10.31
CA GLY A 102 21.37 -14.73 10.35
C GLY A 102 21.16 -15.24 8.94
N GLU A 103 20.83 -16.52 8.84
CA GLU A 103 20.72 -17.20 7.55
C GLU A 103 19.30 -17.11 6.98
N THR A 104 19.20 -16.82 5.69
CA THR A 104 17.96 -17.01 4.92
C THR A 104 18.23 -17.94 3.74
N TRP A 105 17.32 -18.86 3.53
CA TRP A 105 17.43 -19.94 2.55
C TRP A 105 16.28 -19.85 1.55
N HIS A 106 16.60 -20.07 0.28
CA HIS A 106 15.65 -20.30 -0.79
C HIS A 106 15.58 -21.79 -1.07
N MET A 107 14.37 -22.33 -1.14
CA MET A 107 14.14 -23.77 -1.32
C MET A 107 12.97 -24.02 -2.24
N VAL A 108 13.06 -25.09 -3.03
CA VAL A 108 12.03 -25.48 -4.00
C VAL A 108 11.57 -26.90 -3.72
N PHE A 109 10.26 -27.10 -3.75
CA PHE A 109 9.62 -28.40 -3.55
C PHE A 109 8.83 -28.81 -4.78
N SER A 110 8.87 -30.10 -5.13
CA SER A 110 7.97 -30.65 -6.14
C SER A 110 6.54 -30.73 -5.61
N THR A 111 5.59 -30.38 -6.48
CA THR A 111 4.15 -30.42 -6.22
C THR A 111 3.40 -31.27 -7.25
N GLU A 112 4.04 -31.68 -8.35
CA GLU A 112 3.42 -32.42 -9.46
C GLU A 112 2.16 -31.74 -10.03
N GLY A 113 1.98 -30.44 -9.81
CA GLY A 113 0.77 -29.69 -10.18
C GLY A 113 -0.40 -29.84 -9.19
N GLU A 114 -0.21 -30.58 -8.09
CA GLU A 114 -1.27 -30.89 -7.14
C GLU A 114 -1.58 -29.76 -6.17
N VAL A 115 -0.69 -28.78 -6.01
CA VAL A 115 -0.88 -27.63 -5.12
C VAL A 115 -1.20 -26.39 -5.96
N PRO A 116 -2.49 -26.10 -6.27
CA PRO A 116 -2.87 -25.02 -7.17
C PRO A 116 -2.86 -23.66 -6.45
N TYR A 117 -1.67 -23.15 -6.13
CA TYR A 117 -1.51 -21.83 -5.51
C TYR A 117 -1.46 -20.71 -6.54
N ARG A 118 -1.68 -19.48 -6.09
CA ARG A 118 -1.45 -18.24 -6.84
C ARG A 118 -0.59 -17.26 -6.07
N GLU A 119 -0.18 -16.20 -6.74
CA GLU A 119 0.67 -15.15 -6.18
C GLU A 119 0.08 -14.58 -4.88
N GLY A 120 0.94 -14.45 -3.86
CA GLY A 120 0.57 -13.91 -2.54
C GLY A 120 -0.08 -14.89 -1.58
N GLN A 121 -0.34 -16.14 -1.99
CA GLN A 121 -0.76 -17.18 -1.06
C GLN A 121 0.40 -17.70 -0.20
N SER A 122 0.05 -18.49 0.81
CA SER A 122 0.99 -19.21 1.67
C SER A 122 0.75 -20.71 1.60
N ILE A 123 1.76 -21.50 1.96
CA ILE A 123 1.60 -22.91 2.31
C ILE A 123 1.97 -23.13 3.78
N GLY A 124 1.37 -24.14 4.40
CA GLY A 124 1.77 -24.57 5.74
C GLY A 124 2.69 -25.78 5.67
N VAL A 125 3.78 -25.76 6.40
CA VAL A 125 4.71 -26.89 6.52
C VAL A 125 4.55 -27.55 7.88
N VAL A 126 4.36 -28.86 7.88
CA VAL A 126 4.40 -29.70 9.10
C VAL A 126 5.81 -30.31 9.18
N PRO A 127 6.67 -29.84 10.10
CA PRO A 127 8.02 -30.37 10.21
C PRO A 127 7.98 -31.79 10.78
N ASP A 128 8.96 -32.60 10.40
CA ASP A 128 9.11 -33.94 10.94
C ASP A 128 9.44 -33.94 12.43
N GLY A 129 9.17 -35.08 13.07
CA GLY A 129 9.35 -35.26 14.50
C GLY A 129 8.07 -35.07 15.32
N ILE A 130 8.26 -35.03 16.64
CA ILE A 130 7.20 -34.99 17.64
C ILE A 130 7.47 -33.88 18.66
N ASP A 131 6.41 -33.28 19.18
CA ASP A 131 6.49 -32.33 20.27
C ASP A 131 6.76 -33.03 21.62
N LYS A 132 6.92 -32.22 22.68
CA LYS A 132 7.15 -32.70 24.05
C LYS A 132 6.07 -33.63 24.60
N ASN A 133 4.90 -33.71 23.96
CA ASN A 133 3.79 -34.58 24.35
C ASN A 133 3.64 -35.80 23.42
N GLY A 134 4.64 -36.06 22.56
CA GLY A 134 4.61 -37.16 21.60
C GLY A 134 3.66 -36.94 20.42
N LYS A 135 3.19 -35.71 20.16
CA LYS A 135 2.28 -35.42 19.05
C LYS A 135 3.04 -34.84 17.86
N PRO A 136 2.58 -35.06 16.61
CA PRO A 136 3.14 -34.39 15.44
C PRO A 136 3.17 -32.87 15.62
N HIS A 137 4.23 -32.23 15.14
CA HIS A 137 4.36 -30.78 15.23
C HIS A 137 3.21 -30.06 14.53
N LYS A 138 2.82 -28.91 15.08
CA LYS A 138 1.87 -28.01 14.41
C LYS A 138 2.50 -27.39 13.16
N LEU A 139 1.69 -27.17 12.13
CA LEU A 139 2.13 -26.49 10.92
C LEU A 139 2.62 -25.06 11.21
N ARG A 140 3.58 -24.57 10.42
CA ARG A 140 3.94 -23.15 10.31
C ARG A 140 3.66 -22.66 8.90
N LEU A 141 3.06 -21.48 8.78
CA LEU A 141 2.79 -20.85 7.49
C LEU A 141 4.02 -20.14 6.96
N TYR A 142 4.24 -20.28 5.66
CA TYR A 142 5.28 -19.58 4.90
C TYR A 142 4.66 -19.01 3.63
N SER A 143 4.86 -17.71 3.40
CA SER A 143 4.47 -17.08 2.16
C SER A 143 5.24 -17.70 1.00
N ILE A 144 4.54 -17.97 -0.10
CA ILE A 144 5.13 -18.58 -1.28
C ILE A 144 6.01 -17.54 -1.99
N ALA A 145 7.21 -17.94 -2.36
CA ALA A 145 8.23 -17.08 -2.98
C ALA A 145 8.30 -17.21 -4.50
N SER A 146 7.63 -18.20 -5.09
CA SER A 146 7.51 -18.42 -6.54
C SER A 146 6.18 -17.88 -7.07
N SER A 147 6.13 -17.54 -8.36
CA SER A 147 4.87 -17.35 -9.09
C SER A 147 4.08 -18.66 -9.17
N ALA A 148 2.84 -18.62 -9.64
CA ALA A 148 1.98 -19.80 -9.80
C ALA A 148 2.59 -20.89 -10.70
N LEU A 149 3.43 -20.51 -11.67
CA LEU A 149 4.12 -21.45 -12.54
C LEU A 149 5.34 -22.11 -11.86
N GLY A 150 5.74 -21.65 -10.67
CA GLY A 150 6.96 -22.11 -10.00
C GLY A 150 8.22 -21.58 -10.67
N ASP A 151 9.37 -21.77 -10.02
CA ASP A 151 10.66 -21.25 -10.53
C ASP A 151 11.11 -21.93 -11.84
N PHE A 152 10.53 -23.10 -12.17
CA PHE A 152 10.79 -23.84 -13.41
C PHE A 152 9.75 -23.57 -14.51
N GLY A 153 8.70 -22.78 -14.26
CA GLY A 153 7.71 -22.41 -15.26
C GLY A 153 6.74 -23.52 -15.68
N ASP A 154 6.70 -24.64 -14.98
CA ASP A 154 5.92 -25.83 -15.33
C ASP A 154 4.69 -26.08 -14.43
N SER A 155 4.44 -25.19 -13.47
CA SER A 155 3.40 -25.30 -12.43
C SER A 155 3.52 -26.52 -11.51
N LYS A 156 4.69 -27.18 -11.48
CA LYS A 156 4.93 -28.39 -10.69
C LYS A 156 5.84 -28.17 -9.51
N THR A 157 6.16 -26.92 -9.18
CA THR A 157 7.00 -26.60 -8.03
C THR A 157 6.47 -25.42 -7.22
N VAL A 158 6.88 -25.36 -5.95
CA VAL A 158 6.61 -24.25 -5.04
C VAL A 158 7.87 -23.89 -4.28
N SER A 159 8.13 -22.60 -4.14
CA SER A 159 9.35 -22.10 -3.52
C SER A 159 9.07 -21.32 -2.24
N LEU A 160 9.96 -21.43 -1.25
CA LEU A 160 9.89 -20.70 0.02
C LEU A 160 11.15 -19.86 0.25
N CYS A 161 10.98 -18.76 0.97
CA CYS A 161 12.06 -17.93 1.52
C CYS A 161 12.04 -18.04 3.05
N VAL A 162 12.99 -18.77 3.62
CA VAL A 162 12.96 -19.18 5.03
C VAL A 162 14.17 -18.64 5.78
N LYS A 163 13.92 -17.81 6.79
CA LYS A 163 14.95 -17.39 7.75
C LYS A 163 15.08 -18.42 8.85
N ARG A 164 16.31 -18.87 9.12
CA ARG A 164 16.61 -19.76 10.25
C ARG A 164 16.40 -19.00 11.56
N LEU A 165 15.42 -19.41 12.36
CA LEU A 165 15.17 -18.81 13.66
C LEU A 165 16.07 -19.47 14.72
N VAL A 166 16.96 -18.67 15.29
CA VAL A 166 17.76 -18.98 16.48
C VAL A 166 17.69 -17.77 17.41
N TYR A 167 17.39 -17.98 18.68
CA TYR A 167 17.36 -16.93 19.69
C TYR A 167 17.79 -17.47 21.05
N THR A 168 18.26 -16.60 21.93
CA THR A 168 18.55 -16.94 23.33
C THR A 168 17.31 -16.65 24.17
N ASN A 169 16.85 -17.62 24.96
CA ASN A 169 15.74 -17.41 25.89
C ASN A 169 16.18 -16.63 27.14
N ASP A 170 15.24 -16.27 28.00
CA ASP A 170 15.52 -15.52 29.23
C ASP A 170 16.43 -16.28 30.22
N ASN A 171 16.56 -17.60 30.07
CA ASN A 171 17.45 -18.45 30.85
C ASN A 171 18.87 -18.54 30.26
N GLY A 172 19.17 -17.85 29.16
CA GLY A 172 20.47 -17.91 28.49
C GLY A 172 20.66 -19.10 27.54
N GLU A 173 19.64 -19.92 27.31
CA GLU A 173 19.73 -21.10 26.45
C GLU A 173 19.47 -20.73 24.98
N VAL A 174 20.28 -21.28 24.08
CA VAL A 174 20.09 -21.12 22.64
C VAL A 174 18.95 -22.02 22.16
N VAL A 175 17.84 -21.40 21.76
CA VAL A 175 16.66 -22.07 21.25
C VAL A 175 16.61 -22.00 19.72
N LYS A 176 16.44 -23.16 19.09
CA LYS A 176 16.24 -23.30 17.64
C LYS A 176 14.75 -23.42 17.32
N GLY A 177 14.26 -22.56 16.42
CA GLY A 177 12.89 -22.68 15.91
C GLY A 177 12.71 -23.98 15.13
N VAL A 178 11.78 -24.84 15.55
CA VAL A 178 11.60 -26.20 15.01
C VAL A 178 11.45 -26.22 13.49
N CYS A 179 10.41 -25.57 12.94
CA CYS A 179 10.08 -25.67 11.52
C CYS A 179 11.09 -24.95 10.61
N SER A 180 11.60 -23.77 11.03
CA SER A 180 12.60 -23.05 10.25
C SER A 180 13.92 -23.79 10.16
N ASN A 181 14.39 -24.42 11.24
CA ASN A 181 15.63 -25.19 11.20
C ASN A 181 15.44 -26.47 10.39
N PHE A 182 14.32 -27.19 10.58
CA PHE A 182 13.94 -28.33 9.74
C PHE A 182 14.04 -27.99 8.25
N LEU A 183 13.38 -26.91 7.81
CA LEU A 183 13.38 -26.47 6.41
C LEU A 183 14.78 -26.08 5.91
N CYS A 184 15.54 -25.30 6.68
CA CYS A 184 16.89 -24.89 6.30
C CYS A 184 17.90 -26.06 6.29
N ASP A 185 17.59 -27.18 6.96
CA ASP A 185 18.45 -28.38 7.00
C ASP A 185 18.02 -29.46 5.97
N LEU A 186 16.92 -29.26 5.25
CA LEU A 186 16.45 -30.20 4.23
C LEU A 186 17.47 -30.38 3.11
N LYS A 187 17.68 -31.63 2.70
CA LYS A 187 18.53 -31.99 1.56
C LYS A 187 17.66 -32.33 0.34
N PRO A 188 18.16 -32.11 -0.88
CA PRO A 188 17.51 -32.60 -2.08
C PRO A 188 17.13 -34.10 -1.96
N GLY A 189 15.91 -34.44 -2.37
CA GLY A 189 15.31 -35.77 -2.25
C GLY A 189 14.50 -36.02 -0.97
N ASN A 190 14.72 -35.23 0.10
CA ASN A 190 13.93 -35.36 1.33
C ASN A 190 12.47 -34.98 1.12
N GLU A 191 11.58 -35.66 1.84
CA GLU A 191 10.15 -35.39 1.80
C GLU A 191 9.76 -34.22 2.71
N VAL A 192 8.70 -33.51 2.33
CA VAL A 192 8.13 -32.41 3.11
C VAL A 192 6.60 -32.48 3.10
N LYS A 193 5.99 -32.30 4.26
CA LYS A 193 4.53 -32.29 4.42
C LYS A 193 3.98 -30.87 4.25
N ILE A 194 3.24 -30.67 3.18
CA ILE A 194 2.70 -29.38 2.73
C ILE A 194 1.17 -29.34 2.93
N THR A 195 0.67 -28.22 3.40
CA THR A 195 -0.75 -27.92 3.59
C THR A 195 -1.10 -26.62 2.86
N GLY A 196 -2.39 -26.39 2.59
CA GLY A 196 -2.87 -25.22 1.88
C GLY A 196 -3.26 -25.53 0.43
N PRO A 197 -3.14 -24.58 -0.51
CA PRO A 197 -2.73 -23.17 -0.31
C PRO A 197 -3.63 -22.43 0.69
N VAL A 198 -3.17 -21.32 1.27
CA VAL A 198 -3.99 -20.49 2.19
C VAL A 198 -3.82 -19.01 1.91
N GLY A 199 -4.83 -18.23 2.29
CA GLY A 199 -4.82 -16.78 2.19
C GLY A 199 -5.44 -16.24 0.89
N LYS A 200 -6.09 -15.08 1.01
CA LYS A 200 -6.61 -14.28 -0.10
C LYS A 200 -6.24 -12.79 0.01
N GLU A 201 -5.61 -12.39 1.14
CA GLU A 201 -5.37 -10.98 1.44
C GLU A 201 -4.31 -10.37 0.53
N MET A 202 -3.26 -11.12 0.21
CA MET A 202 -2.15 -10.65 -0.62
C MET A 202 -2.32 -11.05 -2.08
N LEU A 203 -3.53 -11.34 -2.57
CA LEU A 203 -3.71 -11.58 -4.01
C LEU A 203 -3.43 -10.30 -4.79
N MET A 204 -2.81 -10.45 -5.97
CA MET A 204 -2.52 -9.35 -6.89
C MET A 204 -3.80 -8.63 -7.35
N PRO A 205 -3.73 -7.35 -7.74
CA PRO A 205 -4.85 -6.66 -8.39
C PRO A 205 -5.20 -7.30 -9.74
N LYS A 206 -6.46 -7.22 -10.15
CA LYS A 206 -6.90 -7.62 -11.49
C LYS A 206 -6.39 -6.64 -12.56
N ASP A 207 -6.38 -5.35 -12.24
CA ASP A 207 -5.99 -4.29 -13.18
C ASP A 207 -4.50 -4.41 -13.55
N PRO A 208 -4.18 -4.70 -14.84
CA PRO A 208 -2.79 -4.81 -15.29
C PRO A 208 -2.07 -3.45 -15.35
N ASN A 209 -2.78 -2.33 -15.26
CA ASN A 209 -2.23 -0.98 -15.22
C ASN A 209 -2.15 -0.40 -13.79
N ALA A 210 -2.41 -1.23 -12.78
CA ALA A 210 -2.38 -0.82 -11.39
C ALA A 210 -0.98 -0.34 -10.96
N THR A 211 -0.93 0.63 -10.06
CA THR A 211 0.28 0.92 -9.28
C THR A 211 0.33 -0.04 -8.09
N ILE A 212 1.38 -0.84 -7.99
CA ILE A 212 1.58 -1.84 -6.94
C ILE A 212 2.79 -1.44 -6.11
N ILE A 213 2.54 -0.91 -4.91
CA ILE A 213 3.57 -0.54 -3.93
C ILE A 213 3.75 -1.72 -2.97
N MET A 214 4.97 -2.24 -2.89
CA MET A 214 5.35 -3.42 -2.13
C MET A 214 6.34 -3.06 -1.03
N LEU A 215 5.94 -3.24 0.23
CA LEU A 215 6.71 -2.88 1.41
C LEU A 215 7.15 -4.15 2.14
N ALA A 216 8.43 -4.51 2.03
CA ALA A 216 9.00 -5.74 2.58
C ALA A 216 10.07 -5.52 3.65
N THR A 217 10.04 -6.36 4.68
CA THR A 217 11.19 -6.55 5.60
C THR A 217 11.60 -8.01 5.68
N GLY A 218 12.89 -8.30 5.46
CA GLY A 218 13.43 -9.67 5.49
C GLY A 218 12.65 -10.65 4.61
N THR A 219 12.22 -11.79 5.17
CA THR A 219 11.45 -12.84 4.45
C THR A 219 10.08 -12.38 3.97
N GLY A 220 9.62 -11.20 4.38
CA GLY A 220 8.44 -10.54 3.83
C GLY A 220 8.54 -10.24 2.32
N ILE A 221 9.72 -10.38 1.73
CA ILE A 221 9.94 -10.28 0.28
C ILE A 221 9.28 -11.40 -0.52
N ALA A 222 8.99 -12.56 0.10
CA ALA A 222 8.50 -13.76 -0.60
C ALA A 222 7.29 -13.52 -1.52
N PRO A 223 6.14 -12.97 -1.05
CA PRO A 223 5.00 -12.73 -1.93
C PRO A 223 5.32 -11.71 -3.04
N PHE A 224 6.26 -10.80 -2.83
CA PHE A 224 6.63 -9.81 -3.84
C PHE A 224 7.57 -10.38 -4.90
N ARG A 225 8.45 -11.31 -4.54
CA ARG A 225 9.17 -12.13 -5.53
C ARG A 225 8.18 -12.87 -6.42
N SER A 226 7.15 -13.48 -5.82
CA SER A 226 6.06 -14.16 -6.52
C SER A 226 5.33 -13.24 -7.51
N PHE A 227 4.94 -12.03 -7.05
CA PHE A 227 4.32 -11.01 -7.92
C PHE A 227 5.24 -10.62 -9.09
N LEU A 228 6.48 -10.28 -8.77
CA LEU A 228 7.44 -9.71 -9.71
C LEU A 228 7.88 -10.72 -10.78
N TRP A 229 7.94 -12.01 -10.45
CA TRP A 229 8.16 -13.07 -11.43
C TRP A 229 7.04 -13.11 -12.47
N LYS A 230 5.78 -13.12 -12.02
CA LYS A 230 4.62 -13.05 -12.92
C LYS A 230 4.58 -11.79 -13.77
N ILE A 231 4.96 -10.65 -13.19
CA ILE A 231 4.95 -9.36 -13.86
C ILE A 231 6.07 -9.25 -14.92
N PHE A 232 7.30 -9.62 -14.59
CA PHE A 232 8.48 -9.25 -15.39
C PHE A 232 9.23 -10.44 -16.02
N PHE A 233 9.13 -11.64 -15.48
CA PHE A 233 9.85 -12.82 -16.00
C PHE A 233 8.96 -13.77 -16.79
N GLU A 234 7.64 -13.66 -16.65
CA GLU A 234 6.68 -14.51 -17.35
C GLU A 234 5.94 -13.76 -18.46
N LYS A 235 5.36 -14.53 -19.37
CA LYS A 235 4.44 -14.02 -20.40
C LYS A 235 3.12 -14.74 -20.23
N HIS A 236 2.06 -13.96 -19.97
CA HIS A 236 0.70 -14.45 -19.85
C HIS A 236 -0.17 -13.82 -20.94
N GLU A 237 -1.05 -14.59 -21.57
CA GLU A 237 -1.94 -14.07 -22.62
C GLU A 237 -3.03 -13.16 -22.04
N ASP A 238 -3.50 -13.52 -20.85
CA ASP A 238 -4.58 -12.87 -20.10
C ASP A 238 -4.09 -11.77 -19.14
N TYR A 239 -2.79 -11.65 -18.90
CA TYR A 239 -2.22 -10.65 -17.99
C TYR A 239 -0.91 -10.05 -18.52
N LYS A 240 -0.97 -8.79 -18.93
CA LYS A 240 0.20 -8.02 -19.41
C LYS A 240 0.33 -6.76 -18.58
N PHE A 241 1.20 -6.80 -17.57
CA PHE A 241 1.39 -5.66 -16.68
C PHE A 241 2.00 -4.47 -17.43
N ASN A 242 1.38 -3.31 -17.26
CA ASN A 242 1.82 -2.05 -17.84
C ASN A 242 1.68 -0.89 -16.83
N GLY A 243 1.45 -1.21 -15.55
CA GLY A 243 1.41 -0.25 -14.46
C GLY A 243 2.79 0.06 -13.90
N LEU A 244 2.83 0.51 -12.65
CA LEU A 244 4.06 0.76 -11.89
C LEU A 244 4.16 -0.24 -10.75
N ALA A 245 5.21 -1.06 -10.72
CA ALA A 245 5.58 -1.87 -9.57
C ALA A 245 6.71 -1.16 -8.82
N TRP A 246 6.53 -0.90 -7.52
CA TRP A 246 7.54 -0.25 -6.70
C TRP A 246 7.82 -1.05 -5.45
N LEU A 247 9.02 -1.62 -5.36
CA LEU A 247 9.48 -2.43 -4.24
C LEU A 247 10.38 -1.63 -3.31
N PHE A 248 10.02 -1.61 -2.02
CA PHE A 248 10.88 -1.20 -0.92
C PHE A 248 11.25 -2.44 -0.09
N LEU A 249 12.56 -2.71 0.06
CA LEU A 249 13.06 -3.84 0.85
C LEU A 249 14.00 -3.37 1.97
N GLY A 250 13.56 -3.57 3.21
CA GLY A 250 14.34 -3.30 4.43
C GLY A 250 15.10 -4.53 4.94
N VAL A 251 16.41 -4.39 5.10
CA VAL A 251 17.31 -5.44 5.62
C VAL A 251 18.38 -4.85 6.56
N PRO A 252 19.02 -5.66 7.43
CA PRO A 252 20.05 -5.14 8.32
C PRO A 252 21.36 -4.79 7.60
N THR A 253 21.84 -5.67 6.71
CA THR A 253 23.14 -5.56 6.02
C THR A 253 22.99 -5.81 4.53
N SER A 254 23.96 -5.39 3.72
CA SER A 254 24.00 -5.68 2.28
C SER A 254 24.06 -7.19 2.00
N SER A 255 24.76 -7.96 2.85
CA SER A 255 24.78 -9.43 2.83
C SER A 255 23.44 -10.09 3.16
N SER A 256 22.45 -9.31 3.61
CA SER A 256 21.08 -9.75 3.85
C SER A 256 20.11 -9.36 2.72
N LEU A 257 20.58 -8.76 1.62
CA LEU A 257 19.74 -8.38 0.48
C LEU A 257 19.29 -9.63 -0.29
N LEU A 258 18.06 -10.06 -0.02
CA LEU A 258 17.48 -11.26 -0.60
C LEU A 258 17.08 -11.02 -2.07
N TYR A 259 17.48 -11.92 -2.97
CA TYR A 259 17.16 -11.90 -4.40
C TYR A 259 17.58 -10.63 -5.13
N LYS A 260 18.65 -9.98 -4.66
CA LYS A 260 19.14 -8.70 -5.20
C LYS A 260 19.31 -8.75 -6.72
N GLU A 261 19.98 -9.80 -7.22
CA GLU A 261 20.31 -9.97 -8.63
C GLU A 261 19.05 -10.14 -9.50
N GLU A 262 18.03 -10.84 -9.00
CA GLU A 262 16.75 -10.99 -9.71
C GLU A 262 16.07 -9.63 -9.88
N PHE A 263 15.98 -8.83 -8.82
CA PHE A 263 15.32 -7.53 -8.86
C PHE A 263 16.11 -6.50 -9.67
N GLU A 264 17.43 -6.48 -9.59
CA GLU A 264 18.27 -5.62 -10.43
C GLU A 264 18.08 -5.94 -11.91
N LYS A 265 17.98 -7.24 -12.27
CA LYS A 265 17.68 -7.67 -13.64
C LYS A 265 16.28 -7.27 -14.10
N MET A 266 15.27 -7.33 -13.22
CA MET A 266 13.93 -6.83 -13.53
C MET A 266 13.94 -5.32 -13.78
N LYS A 267 14.72 -4.56 -13.00
CA LYS A 267 14.87 -3.11 -13.14
C LYS A 267 15.55 -2.74 -14.44
N GLU A 268 16.57 -3.50 -14.84
CA GLU A 268 17.24 -3.35 -16.14
C GLU A 268 16.29 -3.64 -17.31
N LYS A 269 15.47 -4.70 -17.20
CA LYS A 269 14.53 -5.11 -18.25
C LYS A 269 13.33 -4.18 -18.39
N SER A 270 12.88 -3.56 -17.30
CA SER A 270 11.65 -2.76 -17.27
C SER A 270 11.83 -1.49 -16.42
N PRO A 271 12.75 -0.58 -16.80
CA PRO A 271 13.13 0.57 -15.99
C PRO A 271 12.01 1.60 -15.80
N GLU A 272 11.04 1.65 -16.73
CA GLU A 272 9.89 2.56 -16.65
C GLU A 272 8.78 2.03 -15.73
N ASN A 273 8.62 0.71 -15.63
CA ASN A 273 7.54 0.05 -14.90
C ASN A 273 7.98 -0.54 -13.57
N PHE A 274 9.29 -0.66 -13.29
CA PHE A 274 9.81 -1.20 -12.04
C PHE A 274 10.76 -0.25 -11.32
N ARG A 275 10.39 0.10 -10.08
CA ARG A 275 11.23 0.83 -9.14
C ARG A 275 11.62 -0.05 -7.97
N LEU A 276 12.86 0.14 -7.52
CA LEU A 276 13.48 -0.68 -6.49
C LEU A 276 14.30 0.21 -5.56
N ASP A 277 13.97 0.15 -4.28
CA ASP A 277 14.62 0.88 -3.22
C ASP A 277 14.99 -0.06 -2.06
N PHE A 278 16.28 -0.12 -1.76
CA PHE A 278 16.80 -0.85 -0.62
C PHE A 278 16.97 0.08 0.60
N ALA A 279 16.64 -0.44 1.78
CA ALA A 279 16.85 0.23 3.05
C ALA A 279 17.73 -0.64 3.97
N VAL A 280 19.03 -0.34 3.99
CA VAL A 280 20.04 -1.15 4.70
C VAL A 280 20.37 -0.51 6.05
N SER A 281 19.63 -0.90 7.08
CA SER A 281 19.57 -0.18 8.36
C SER A 281 20.87 -0.09 9.18
N ARG A 282 21.87 -0.95 8.95
CA ARG A 282 23.18 -0.89 9.64
C ARG A 282 24.28 -0.22 8.82
N GLU A 283 24.03 0.11 7.56
CA GLU A 283 25.04 0.60 6.61
C GLU A 283 24.67 1.95 5.99
N GLN A 284 23.39 2.30 6.00
CA GLN A 284 22.87 3.54 5.43
C GLN A 284 22.22 4.39 6.51
N THR A 285 22.37 5.70 6.39
CA THR A 285 21.70 6.70 7.22
C THR A 285 21.10 7.80 6.37
N ASN A 286 20.04 8.45 6.87
CA ASN A 286 19.52 9.67 6.24
C ASN A 286 20.39 10.89 6.61
N GLU A 287 20.00 12.08 6.13
CA GLU A 287 20.69 13.34 6.41
C GLU A 287 20.79 13.69 7.91
N LYS A 288 19.90 13.13 8.74
CA LYS A 288 19.89 13.33 10.20
C LYS A 288 20.75 12.30 10.95
N GLY A 289 21.40 11.38 10.25
CA GLY A 289 22.17 10.27 10.84
C GLY A 289 21.28 9.15 11.40
N GLU A 290 19.99 9.13 11.10
CA GLU A 290 19.08 8.07 11.52
C GLU A 290 19.26 6.84 10.62
N LYS A 291 19.12 5.64 11.21
CA LYS A 291 19.25 4.37 10.48
C LYS A 291 18.25 4.28 9.33
N MET A 292 18.69 3.78 8.19
CA MET A 292 17.85 3.60 7.00
C MET A 292 16.97 2.36 7.12
N TYR A 293 15.87 2.47 7.87
CA TYR A 293 14.77 1.51 7.82
C TYR A 293 13.86 1.79 6.62
N ILE A 294 12.91 0.89 6.35
CA ILE A 294 12.01 1.01 5.20
C ILE A 294 11.24 2.33 5.22
N GLN A 295 10.76 2.74 6.39
CA GLN A 295 10.09 4.02 6.57
C GLN A 295 11.05 5.17 6.28
N THR A 296 12.28 5.15 6.80
CA THR A 296 13.28 6.19 6.53
C THR A 296 13.51 6.40 5.03
N ARG A 297 13.57 5.30 4.25
CA ARG A 297 13.68 5.35 2.79
C ARG A 297 12.41 5.89 2.13
N MET A 298 11.23 5.45 2.58
CA MET A 298 9.95 5.96 2.08
C MET A 298 9.79 7.47 2.31
N ALA A 299 10.35 8.01 3.40
CA ALA A 299 10.28 9.44 3.71
C ALA A 299 10.95 10.31 2.63
N GLU A 300 11.97 9.80 1.94
CA GLU A 300 12.63 10.48 0.82
C GLU A 300 11.69 10.66 -0.38
N TYR A 301 10.68 9.80 -0.50
CA TYR A 301 9.67 9.82 -1.55
C TYR A 301 8.26 10.14 -1.03
N ALA A 302 8.16 10.71 0.17
CA ALA A 302 6.90 10.89 0.89
C ALA A 302 5.80 11.55 0.03
N GLN A 303 6.13 12.64 -0.67
CA GLN A 303 5.16 13.33 -1.51
C GLN A 303 4.72 12.48 -2.70
N GLU A 304 5.66 11.81 -3.37
CA GLU A 304 5.34 10.97 -4.53
C GLU A 304 4.47 9.78 -4.14
N LEU A 305 4.83 9.09 -3.05
CA LEU A 305 4.03 8.01 -2.49
C LEU A 305 2.62 8.50 -2.15
N TRP A 306 2.49 9.68 -1.55
CA TRP A 306 1.20 10.27 -1.24
C TRP A 306 0.35 10.54 -2.50
N GLU A 307 0.94 11.14 -3.55
CA GLU A 307 0.23 11.34 -4.82
C GLU A 307 -0.20 10.02 -5.48
N LEU A 308 0.62 8.97 -5.37
CA LEU A 308 0.23 7.65 -5.86
C LEU A 308 -0.95 7.10 -5.05
N LEU A 309 -0.94 7.22 -3.74
CA LEU A 309 -1.99 6.68 -2.86
C LEU A 309 -3.37 7.33 -3.07
N LYS A 310 -3.41 8.56 -3.58
CA LYS A 310 -4.66 9.23 -3.95
C LYS A 310 -5.31 8.64 -5.22
N LYS A 311 -4.57 7.86 -6.02
CA LYS A 311 -5.11 7.25 -7.24
C LYS A 311 -5.89 5.98 -6.92
N ASP A 312 -7.06 5.82 -7.54
CA ASP A 312 -7.95 4.66 -7.34
C ASP A 312 -7.37 3.31 -7.80
N ASN A 313 -6.31 3.35 -8.62
CA ASN A 313 -5.59 2.18 -9.13
C ASN A 313 -4.29 1.87 -8.38
N THR A 314 -4.07 2.49 -7.21
CA THR A 314 -2.91 2.20 -6.36
C THR A 314 -3.25 1.18 -5.28
N PHE A 315 -2.42 0.14 -5.18
CA PHE A 315 -2.54 -0.93 -4.21
C PHE A 315 -1.26 -1.02 -3.39
N VAL A 316 -1.39 -1.00 -2.06
CA VAL A 316 -0.27 -1.16 -1.14
C VAL A 316 -0.32 -2.51 -0.49
N TYR A 317 0.80 -3.21 -0.56
CA TYR A 317 1.00 -4.49 0.09
C TYR A 317 2.17 -4.40 1.06
N MET A 318 1.96 -4.92 2.26
CA MET A 318 2.98 -4.95 3.30
C MET A 318 3.15 -6.37 3.83
N CYS A 319 4.40 -6.82 3.89
CA CYS A 319 4.72 -8.14 4.42
C CYS A 319 6.08 -8.14 5.12
N GLY A 320 6.15 -8.78 6.29
CA GLY A 320 7.42 -8.93 7.01
C GLY A 320 7.26 -9.03 8.52
N LEU A 321 8.25 -8.52 9.25
CA LEU A 321 8.28 -8.57 10.71
C LEU A 321 7.20 -7.69 11.32
N LYS A 322 6.49 -8.24 12.32
CA LYS A 322 5.59 -7.44 13.18
C LYS A 322 6.34 -6.27 13.79
N GLY A 323 5.76 -5.07 13.69
CA GLY A 323 6.32 -3.80 14.12
C GLY A 323 6.72 -2.88 12.97
N MET A 324 6.84 -3.38 11.73
CA MET A 324 7.13 -2.52 10.57
C MET A 324 5.97 -1.58 10.24
N GLU A 325 4.73 -1.95 10.60
CA GLU A 325 3.53 -1.15 10.41
C GLU A 325 3.61 0.22 11.10
N LYS A 326 4.20 0.27 12.30
CA LYS A 326 4.29 1.51 13.10
C LYS A 326 5.14 2.57 12.40
N GLY A 327 6.28 2.17 11.83
CA GLY A 327 7.15 3.10 11.13
C GLY A 327 6.51 3.67 9.87
N ILE A 328 5.64 2.91 9.20
CA ILE A 328 4.91 3.38 8.02
C ILE A 328 3.83 4.38 8.45
N ASP A 329 3.06 4.08 9.50
CA ASP A 329 2.05 5.01 10.04
C ASP A 329 2.67 6.36 10.43
N GLU A 330 3.88 6.36 11.03
CA GLU A 330 4.62 7.57 11.39
C GLU A 330 4.92 8.50 10.20
N ILE A 331 4.98 7.96 8.97
CA ILE A 331 5.20 8.75 7.75
C ILE A 331 3.88 9.11 7.10
N MET A 332 2.94 8.17 7.07
CA MET A 332 1.68 8.35 6.35
C MET A 332 0.72 9.28 7.10
N VAL A 333 0.67 9.22 8.43
CA VAL A 333 -0.24 10.04 9.24
C VAL A 333 0.05 11.54 9.10
N PRO A 334 1.30 12.03 9.18
CA PRO A 334 1.56 13.45 8.95
C PRO A 334 1.23 13.93 7.54
N LEU A 335 1.38 13.07 6.52
CA LEU A 335 1.00 13.40 5.14
C LEU A 335 -0.52 13.53 5.00
N ALA A 336 -1.26 12.58 5.57
CA ALA A 336 -2.71 12.62 5.62
C ALA A 336 -3.25 13.78 6.47
N ALA A 337 -2.61 14.09 7.59
CA ALA A 337 -3.02 15.17 8.49
C ALA A 337 -2.79 16.56 7.89
N LYS A 338 -1.74 16.72 7.06
CA LYS A 338 -1.56 17.93 6.26
C LYS A 338 -2.75 18.12 5.33
N GLU A 339 -3.09 17.14 4.51
CA GLU A 339 -4.25 17.30 3.60
C GLU A 339 -5.63 17.26 4.28
N GLY A 340 -5.73 16.67 5.47
CA GLY A 340 -6.95 16.63 6.28
C GLY A 340 -7.23 17.88 7.12
N ALA A 341 -6.37 18.90 7.04
CA ALA A 341 -6.76 20.23 7.49
C ALA A 341 -7.85 20.74 6.54
N ASP A 342 -9.06 20.99 7.04
CA ASP A 342 -10.17 21.56 6.26
C ASP A 342 -9.77 22.97 5.78
N VAL A 343 -9.04 23.00 4.66
CA VAL A 343 -8.70 24.24 3.97
C VAL A 343 -9.99 24.77 3.40
N VAL A 344 -10.51 25.84 4.02
CA VAL A 344 -11.65 26.56 3.47
C VAL A 344 -11.16 27.33 2.25
N THR A 345 -11.38 26.75 1.07
CA THR A 345 -11.15 27.41 -0.22
C THR A 345 -12.35 28.27 -0.59
N ILE A 346 -12.08 29.50 -1.02
CA ILE A 346 -13.10 30.47 -1.43
C ILE A 346 -12.80 30.99 -2.84
N ASP A 347 -13.85 31.34 -3.59
CA ASP A 347 -13.69 31.95 -4.90
C ASP A 347 -13.13 33.38 -4.82
N VAL A 348 -12.69 33.91 -5.97
CA VAL A 348 -12.07 35.24 -6.07
C VAL A 348 -13.01 36.40 -5.70
N HIS A 349 -14.34 36.26 -5.83
CA HIS A 349 -15.31 37.28 -5.44
C HIS A 349 -15.43 37.35 -3.92
N ALA A 350 -15.56 36.19 -3.27
CA ALA A 350 -15.55 36.09 -1.82
C ALA A 350 -14.22 36.59 -1.23
N ALA A 351 -13.09 36.20 -1.84
CA ALA A 351 -11.77 36.68 -1.46
C ALA A 351 -11.67 38.21 -1.54
N LYS A 352 -12.17 38.82 -2.63
CA LYS A 352 -12.19 40.27 -2.79
C LYS A 352 -12.96 40.98 -1.69
N GLY A 353 -14.16 40.50 -1.34
CA GLY A 353 -14.96 41.07 -0.26
C GLY A 353 -14.24 41.01 1.09
N LEU A 354 -13.56 39.89 1.39
CA LEU A 354 -12.82 39.72 2.65
C LEU A 354 -11.55 40.59 2.70
N ILE A 355 -10.81 40.69 1.59
CA ILE A 355 -9.63 41.57 1.47
C ILE A 355 -10.05 43.03 1.69
N GLN A 356 -11.14 43.48 1.07
CA GLN A 356 -11.69 44.82 1.27
C GLN A 356 -12.16 45.07 2.71
N SER A 357 -12.59 44.00 3.40
CA SER A 357 -12.96 44.03 4.81
C SER A 357 -11.76 44.03 5.78
N GLY A 358 -10.53 44.08 5.25
CA GLY A 358 -9.30 44.24 6.02
C GLY A 358 -8.55 42.96 6.36
N TYR A 359 -8.89 41.83 5.71
CA TYR A 359 -8.11 40.59 5.79
C TYR A 359 -6.71 40.80 5.18
N VAL A 360 -5.72 40.09 5.72
CA VAL A 360 -4.36 40.09 5.18
C VAL A 360 -4.33 39.20 3.94
N TYR A 361 -3.93 39.76 2.80
CA TYR A 361 -3.63 38.96 1.62
C TYR A 361 -2.18 38.49 1.66
N LEU A 362 -1.98 37.19 1.87
CA LEU A 362 -0.67 36.55 1.85
C LEU A 362 -0.41 36.00 0.44
N ASP A 363 0.43 36.70 -0.31
CA ASP A 363 0.87 36.26 -1.62
C ASP A 363 2.06 35.32 -1.50
N VAL A 364 1.84 34.04 -1.82
CA VAL A 364 2.86 32.99 -1.67
C VAL A 364 3.63 32.68 -2.96
N ARG A 365 3.48 33.53 -3.98
CA ARG A 365 4.26 33.47 -5.22
C ARG A 365 5.71 33.89 -4.97
N THR A 366 6.59 33.66 -5.96
CA THR A 366 7.96 34.15 -5.88
C THR A 366 7.97 35.68 -5.88
N VAL A 367 9.08 36.27 -5.41
CA VAL A 367 9.23 37.73 -5.36
C VAL A 367 9.12 38.33 -6.76
N GLU A 368 9.67 37.65 -7.77
CA GLU A 368 9.64 38.10 -9.17
C GLU A 368 8.21 38.05 -9.74
N GLU A 369 7.42 37.02 -9.39
CA GLU A 369 6.01 36.94 -9.78
C GLU A 369 5.19 38.07 -9.13
N PHE A 370 5.49 38.40 -7.88
CA PHE A 370 4.80 39.46 -7.13
C PHE A 370 5.11 40.86 -7.67
N GLN A 371 6.38 41.12 -8.00
CA GLN A 371 6.83 42.41 -8.55
C GLN A 371 6.24 42.71 -9.93
N LYS A 372 6.04 41.69 -10.77
CA LYS A 372 5.37 41.83 -12.07
C LYS A 372 3.90 42.24 -11.97
N GLY A 373 3.27 42.03 -10.81
CA GLY A 373 1.89 42.39 -10.57
C GLY A 373 1.27 41.55 -9.46
N HIS A 374 0.49 42.19 -8.60
CA HIS A 374 -0.15 41.56 -7.46
C HIS A 374 -1.54 42.12 -7.18
N VAL A 375 -2.33 41.38 -6.41
CA VAL A 375 -3.66 41.80 -5.98
C VAL A 375 -3.57 43.12 -5.23
N ASP A 376 -4.42 44.09 -5.60
CA ASP A 376 -4.47 45.35 -4.86
C ASP A 376 -5.23 45.16 -3.53
N ALA A 377 -4.47 45.05 -2.45
CA ALA A 377 -4.96 44.88 -1.10
C ALA A 377 -4.33 45.92 -0.16
N THR A 378 -5.08 46.35 0.86
CA THR A 378 -4.61 47.31 1.87
C THR A 378 -3.57 46.72 2.81
N LYS A 379 -3.69 45.42 3.10
CA LYS A 379 -2.73 44.63 3.90
C LYS A 379 -2.25 43.45 3.07
N ILE A 380 -1.11 43.62 2.41
CA ILE A 380 -0.51 42.60 1.55
C ILE A 380 0.88 42.25 2.02
N ILE A 381 1.20 40.96 2.01
CA ILE A 381 2.51 40.44 2.38
C ILE A 381 2.91 39.42 1.34
N ASN A 382 4.12 39.53 0.80
CA ASN A 382 4.69 38.51 -0.07
C ASN A 382 5.73 37.70 0.70
N ILE A 383 5.41 36.43 0.93
CA ILE A 383 6.35 35.44 1.51
C ILE A 383 6.26 34.20 0.62
N PRO A 384 7.27 33.95 -0.24
CA PRO A 384 7.23 32.83 -1.16
C PRO A 384 7.14 31.48 -0.46
N TYR A 385 6.17 30.65 -0.86
CA TYR A 385 6.09 29.26 -0.39
C TYR A 385 7.12 28.36 -1.09
N MET A 386 7.52 28.73 -2.31
CA MET A 386 8.54 28.04 -3.09
C MET A 386 9.61 29.05 -3.53
N LEU A 387 10.88 28.66 -3.43
CA LEU A 387 12.07 29.43 -3.82
C LEU A 387 12.63 28.91 -5.15
N SER A 388 13.08 29.83 -6.00
CA SER A 388 13.75 29.50 -7.25
C SER A 388 15.23 29.19 -7.00
N THR A 389 15.72 28.03 -7.45
CA THR A 389 17.12 27.64 -7.37
C THR A 389 17.63 27.18 -8.74
N PRO A 390 18.95 27.13 -8.98
CA PRO A 390 19.50 26.57 -10.23
C PRO A 390 19.07 25.12 -10.52
N LYS A 391 18.64 24.37 -9.50
CA LYS A 391 18.15 22.98 -9.61
C LYS A 391 16.62 22.89 -9.76
N GLY A 392 15.93 24.02 -9.85
CA GLY A 392 14.47 24.10 -9.92
C GLY A 392 13.83 24.76 -8.68
N MET A 393 12.51 24.63 -8.56
CA MET A 393 11.75 25.20 -7.44
C MET A 393 11.83 24.29 -6.21
N VAL A 394 12.22 24.84 -5.07
CA VAL A 394 12.28 24.12 -3.78
C VAL A 394 11.33 24.77 -2.77
N LYS A 395 10.76 23.99 -1.85
CA LYS A 395 9.92 24.54 -0.78
C LYS A 395 10.74 25.47 0.12
N ASN A 396 10.18 26.61 0.49
CA ASN A 396 10.80 27.50 1.47
C ASN A 396 10.78 26.84 2.87
N PRO A 397 11.92 26.43 3.44
CA PRO A 397 11.96 25.75 4.73
C PRO A 397 11.60 26.68 5.90
N ASN A 398 11.67 28.00 5.69
CA ASN A 398 11.41 29.01 6.71
C ASN A 398 10.02 29.66 6.57
N PHE A 399 9.18 29.20 5.63
CA PHE A 399 7.90 29.82 5.28
C PHE A 399 7.03 30.19 6.50
N VAL A 400 6.70 29.21 7.34
CA VAL A 400 5.83 29.41 8.51
C VAL A 400 6.47 30.35 9.55
N LYS A 401 7.80 30.28 9.69
CA LYS A 401 8.56 31.15 10.59
C LYS A 401 8.54 32.60 10.10
N GLU A 402 8.70 32.82 8.80
CA GLU A 402 8.63 34.14 8.17
C GLU A 402 7.22 34.73 8.33
N VAL A 403 6.17 33.94 8.08
CA VAL A 403 4.78 34.40 8.26
C VAL A 403 4.49 34.75 9.73
N SER A 404 4.93 33.91 10.67
CA SER A 404 4.78 34.16 12.11
C SER A 404 5.58 35.37 12.60
N SER A 405 6.63 35.76 11.88
CA SER A 405 7.41 36.96 12.21
C SER A 405 6.76 38.23 11.67
N ALA A 406 5.98 38.11 10.60
CA ALA A 406 5.30 39.23 9.96
C ALA A 406 3.89 39.48 10.51
N CYS A 407 3.21 38.45 11.04
CA CYS A 407 1.80 38.50 11.45
C CYS A 407 1.51 37.67 12.71
N ASN A 408 0.33 37.90 13.31
CA ASN A 408 -0.15 37.11 14.44
C ASN A 408 -0.97 35.90 13.97
N LYS A 409 -0.91 34.79 14.72
CA LYS A 409 -1.67 33.55 14.43
C LYS A 409 -3.20 33.71 14.48
N GLN A 410 -3.69 34.81 15.06
CA GLN A 410 -5.12 35.13 15.13
C GLN A 410 -5.60 36.01 13.96
N ASP A 411 -4.68 36.59 13.18
CA ASP A 411 -5.03 37.43 12.05
C ASP A 411 -5.83 36.61 11.02
N HIS A 412 -6.66 37.31 10.26
CA HIS A 412 -7.49 36.72 9.21
C HIS A 412 -6.77 36.80 7.86
N PHE A 413 -6.48 35.65 7.26
CA PHE A 413 -5.68 35.55 6.04
C PHE A 413 -6.49 35.05 4.85
N ILE A 414 -6.24 35.67 3.70
CA ILE A 414 -6.51 35.10 2.39
C ILE A 414 -5.15 34.76 1.76
N VAL A 415 -4.92 33.49 1.48
CA VAL A 415 -3.66 33.02 0.88
C VAL A 415 -3.88 32.84 -0.62
N GLY A 416 -3.04 33.49 -1.41
CA GLY A 416 -3.14 33.43 -2.87
C GLY A 416 -1.81 33.07 -3.51
N CYS A 417 -1.87 32.29 -4.60
CA CYS A 417 -0.72 32.04 -5.45
C CYS A 417 -1.06 32.32 -6.92
N LYS A 418 -0.29 31.81 -7.87
CA LYS A 418 -0.59 32.00 -9.30
C LYS A 418 -1.88 31.31 -9.75
N SER A 419 -2.12 30.07 -9.33
CA SER A 419 -3.20 29.20 -9.83
C SER A 419 -4.08 28.54 -8.75
N GLY A 420 -3.83 28.80 -7.46
CA GLY A 420 -4.49 28.15 -6.32
C GLY A 420 -3.72 26.98 -5.69
N VAL A 421 -2.88 26.27 -6.46
CA VAL A 421 -2.21 25.04 -5.96
C VAL A 421 -1.22 25.33 -4.82
N ARG A 422 -0.32 26.31 -4.97
CA ARG A 422 0.67 26.64 -3.92
C ARG A 422 0.02 27.23 -2.68
N SER A 423 -1.06 28.00 -2.84
CA SER A 423 -1.76 28.65 -1.73
C SER A 423 -2.53 27.65 -0.88
N GLN A 424 -3.09 26.59 -1.48
CA GLN A 424 -3.71 25.51 -0.73
C GLN A 424 -2.71 24.81 0.21
N TYR A 425 -1.50 24.50 -0.29
CA TYR A 425 -0.43 23.91 0.53
C TYR A 425 0.08 24.88 1.60
N ALA A 426 0.24 26.16 1.27
CA ALA A 426 0.64 27.16 2.24
C ALA A 426 -0.41 27.33 3.36
N THR A 427 -1.69 27.35 3.01
CA THR A 427 -2.80 27.42 3.98
C THR A 427 -2.79 26.21 4.90
N THR A 428 -2.60 25.02 4.34
CA THR A 428 -2.45 23.78 5.11
C THR A 428 -1.33 23.88 6.17
N ASP A 429 -0.14 24.32 5.78
CA ASP A 429 1.00 24.46 6.67
C ASP A 429 0.74 25.50 7.78
N LEU A 430 0.06 26.60 7.46
CA LEU A 430 -0.31 27.62 8.44
C LEU A 430 -1.35 27.09 9.44
N LEU A 431 -2.39 26.39 8.97
CA LEU A 431 -3.38 25.75 9.84
C LEU A 431 -2.71 24.73 10.78
N ALA A 432 -1.78 23.92 10.26
CA ALA A 432 -1.02 22.95 11.03
C ALA A 432 -0.13 23.60 12.10
N ASP A 433 0.39 24.81 11.85
CA ASP A 433 1.15 25.60 12.83
C ASP A 433 0.26 26.37 13.83
N GLY A 434 -1.07 26.23 13.71
CA GLY A 434 -2.03 26.80 14.65
C GLY A 434 -2.55 28.20 14.29
N PHE A 435 -2.35 28.64 13.05
CA PHE A 435 -3.12 29.77 12.52
C PHE A 435 -4.58 29.35 12.39
N LYS A 436 -5.51 30.15 12.91
CA LYS A 436 -6.92 29.73 13.02
C LYS A 436 -7.82 30.21 11.88
N ASN A 437 -7.46 31.32 11.26
CA ASN A 437 -8.34 32.07 10.35
C ASN A 437 -7.74 32.20 8.95
N VAL A 438 -7.32 31.08 8.37
CA VAL A 438 -6.64 31.05 7.06
C VAL A 438 -7.56 30.44 6.01
N LYS A 439 -7.74 31.14 4.89
CA LYS A 439 -8.53 30.68 3.75
C LYS A 439 -7.68 30.70 2.48
N ASP A 440 -7.83 29.68 1.64
CA ASP A 440 -7.20 29.61 0.32
C ASP A 440 -8.07 30.29 -0.74
N MET A 441 -7.44 31.03 -1.65
CA MET A 441 -8.12 31.66 -2.78
C MET A 441 -8.04 30.77 -4.03
N GLU A 442 -9.20 30.27 -4.44
CA GLU A 442 -9.35 29.42 -5.62
C GLU A 442 -8.90 30.14 -6.90
N GLY A 443 -8.20 29.43 -7.80
CA GLY A 443 -7.75 29.95 -9.09
C GLY A 443 -6.63 30.99 -9.01
N GLY A 444 -6.32 31.51 -7.82
CA GLY A 444 -5.21 32.43 -7.55
C GLY A 444 -5.27 33.73 -8.35
N TYR A 445 -4.10 34.33 -8.55
CA TYR A 445 -3.92 35.59 -9.30
C TYR A 445 -4.44 35.52 -10.74
N MET A 446 -4.31 34.37 -11.41
CA MET A 446 -4.81 34.24 -12.78
C MET A 446 -6.33 34.40 -12.87
N GLU A 447 -7.08 33.79 -11.95
CA GLU A 447 -8.53 33.93 -11.92
C GLU A 447 -8.94 35.34 -11.46
N TRP A 448 -8.17 35.97 -10.56
CA TRP A 448 -8.37 37.36 -10.16
C TRP A 448 -8.29 38.33 -11.34
N VAL A 449 -7.26 38.19 -12.17
CA VAL A 449 -7.06 39.00 -13.39
C VAL A 449 -8.13 38.70 -14.44
N LYS A 450 -8.50 37.43 -14.63
CA LYS A 450 -9.56 37.02 -15.55
C LYS A 450 -10.92 37.66 -15.22
N ASN A 451 -11.20 37.87 -13.93
CA ASN A 451 -12.39 38.59 -13.45
C ASN A 451 -12.23 40.12 -13.46
N LYS A 452 -11.14 40.64 -14.05
CA LYS A 452 -10.84 42.08 -14.19
C LYS A 452 -10.82 42.85 -12.86
N PHE A 453 -10.40 42.18 -11.79
CA PHE A 453 -10.22 42.85 -10.51
C PHE A 453 -8.91 43.65 -10.48
N HIS A 454 -8.89 44.70 -9.65
CA HIS A 454 -7.73 45.60 -9.56
C HIS A 454 -6.47 44.85 -9.12
N VAL A 455 -5.38 45.17 -9.81
CA VAL A 455 -4.03 44.69 -9.52
C VAL A 455 -3.11 45.90 -9.46
N LYS A 456 -2.12 45.84 -8.59
CA LYS A 456 -1.00 46.77 -8.59
C LYS A 456 0.11 46.18 -9.44
N VAL A 457 0.50 46.93 -10.46
CA VAL A 457 1.64 46.63 -11.34
C VAL A 457 2.73 47.64 -11.00
N SER A 458 3.99 47.20 -10.90
CA SER A 458 5.11 48.13 -10.73
C SER A 458 5.17 49.06 -11.93
N SER A 459 5.26 50.37 -11.68
CA SER A 459 5.23 51.45 -12.68
C SER A 459 6.46 51.51 -13.61
N ASP A 460 7.19 50.41 -13.77
CA ASP A 460 8.41 50.34 -14.60
C ASP A 460 8.23 49.46 -15.86
N ILE A 461 7.00 49.09 -16.22
CA ILE A 461 6.70 48.32 -17.45
C ILE A 461 5.46 48.88 -18.14
N GLU A 462 5.46 50.19 -18.41
CA GLU A 462 4.49 50.80 -19.35
C GLU A 462 5.15 51.46 -20.57
N GLU A 463 6.47 51.34 -20.74
CA GLU A 463 7.15 51.65 -22.02
C GLU A 463 8.31 50.68 -22.26
N LEU A 464 8.07 49.68 -23.13
CA LEU A 464 9.01 49.15 -24.14
C LEU A 464 8.33 48.12 -25.04
#